data_AF-A0A9E2LME3-F1
#
_entry.id   AF-A0A9E2LME3-F1
#
_cell.length_a   1.000
_cell.length_b   1.000
_cell.length_c   1.000
_cell.angle_alpha   90.00
_cell.angle_beta   90.00
_cell.angle_gamma   90.00
#
_symmetry.space_group_name_H-M   'P 1'
#
loop_
_entity.id
_entity.type
_entity.pdbx_description
1 polymer ?
#
loop_
_entity_poly.entity_id
_entity_poly.type
_entity_poly.pdbx_seq_one_letter_code
_entity_poly.pdbx_strand_id
1 'polypeptide(L)'
;MLKRRIIAVMPLISLLLFLGAGLFLDKWALGWTFFLLIPVSWILLTGQPLKKFSEIMPMISLILFLWLGFGLELWHSGWLVFLLVPIVNLIVEKRINARKMVGLVITAAYIAIGLIWNEWHPTWIIFLLIPIINTIFFPQKNAFVEFRTENIRSRFRNIIIDEEKDEDRN
;
A
#
# COMPACT_ATOMS: atom_id res chain seq x y z
N MET A 1 24.22 -6.45 -8.18
CA MET A 1 23.87 -7.67 -8.95
C MET A 1 23.10 -8.70 -8.13
N LEU A 2 23.54 -9.04 -6.91
CA LEU A 2 22.90 -10.06 -6.06
C LEU A 2 21.40 -9.82 -5.81
N LYS A 3 21.00 -8.59 -5.48
CA LYS A 3 19.58 -8.24 -5.24
C LYS A 3 18.65 -8.56 -6.42
N ARG A 4 19.09 -8.31 -7.65
CA ARG A 4 18.31 -8.59 -8.87
C ARG A 4 18.17 -10.09 -9.12
N ARG A 5 19.22 -10.86 -8.83
CA ARG A 5 19.18 -12.33 -8.90
C ARG A 5 18.20 -12.90 -7.89
N ILE A 6 18.21 -12.39 -6.65
CA ILE A 6 17.25 -12.79 -5.62
C ILE A 6 15.83 -12.51 -6.09
N ILE A 7 15.52 -11.29 -6.54
CA ILE A 7 14.18 -10.93 -7.03
C ILE A 7 13.71 -11.85 -8.16
N ALA A 8 14.59 -12.20 -9.10
CA ALA A 8 14.25 -13.08 -10.22
C ALA A 8 13.94 -14.53 -9.79
N VAL A 9 14.52 -15.00 -8.69
CA VAL A 9 14.33 -16.37 -8.18
C VAL A 9 13.14 -16.48 -7.23
N MET A 10 12.62 -15.37 -6.70
CA MET A 10 11.50 -15.36 -5.74
C MET A 10 10.22 -16.06 -6.22
N PRO A 11 9.77 -15.91 -7.49
CA PRO A 11 8.61 -16.66 -7.97
C PRO A 11 8.80 -18.18 -7.90
N LEU A 12 10.01 -18.66 -8.21
CA LEU A 12 10.33 -20.09 -8.14
C LEU A 12 10.33 -20.58 -6.69
N ILE A 13 10.94 -19.82 -5.78
CA ILE A 13 10.95 -20.14 -4.33
C ILE A 13 9.52 -20.17 -3.79
N SER A 14 8.71 -19.15 -4.12
CA SER A 14 7.31 -19.06 -3.72
C SER A 14 6.50 -20.27 -4.19
N LEU A 15 6.70 -20.70 -5.44
CA LEU A 15 6.00 -21.84 -6.00
C LEU A 15 6.42 -23.15 -5.31
N LEU A 16 7.71 -23.31 -5.03
CA LEU A 16 8.22 -24.48 -4.33
C LEU A 16 7.64 -24.56 -2.90
N LEU A 17 7.58 -23.44 -2.19
CA LEU A 17 6.94 -23.36 -0.87
C LEU A 17 5.44 -23.63 -0.92
N PHE A 18 4.74 -23.10 -1.94
CA PHE A 18 3.31 -23.36 -2.16
C PHE A 18 3.04 -24.86 -2.36
N LEU A 19 3.79 -25.50 -3.28
CA LEU A 19 3.67 -26.94 -3.52
C LEU A 19 4.06 -27.75 -2.29
N GLY A 20 5.10 -27.33 -1.56
CA GLY A 20 5.49 -27.97 -0.32
C GLY A 20 4.38 -27.92 0.73
N ALA A 21 3.74 -26.78 0.92
CA ALA A 21 2.63 -26.63 1.85
C ALA A 21 1.36 -27.37 1.40
N GLY A 22 1.09 -27.44 0.09
CA GLY A 22 -0.03 -28.19 -0.45
C GLY A 22 0.16 -29.71 -0.37
N LEU A 23 1.35 -30.21 -0.69
CA LEU A 23 1.63 -31.65 -0.81
C LEU A 23 2.04 -32.32 0.50
N PHE A 24 2.79 -31.63 1.38
CA PHE A 24 3.25 -32.22 2.64
C PHE A 24 2.36 -31.88 3.84
N LEU A 25 1.66 -30.74 3.80
CA LEU A 25 0.83 -30.26 4.91
C LEU A 25 -0.67 -30.30 4.59
N ASP A 26 -1.06 -30.61 3.34
CA ASP A 26 -2.43 -30.52 2.82
C ASP A 26 -3.07 -29.13 2.99
N LYS A 27 -2.26 -28.08 3.19
CA LYS A 27 -2.72 -26.70 3.45
C LYS A 27 -2.60 -25.81 2.21
N TRP A 28 -3.33 -26.16 1.15
CA TRP A 28 -3.38 -25.39 -0.10
C TRP A 28 -3.79 -23.92 0.11
N ALA A 29 -4.76 -23.69 1.00
CA ALA A 29 -5.27 -22.36 1.31
C ALA A 29 -4.18 -21.44 1.91
N LEU A 30 -3.44 -21.91 2.91
CA LEU A 30 -2.33 -21.16 3.50
C LEU A 30 -1.15 -21.03 2.52
N GLY A 31 -0.99 -21.98 1.60
CA GLY A 31 0.02 -21.94 0.56
C GLY A 31 -0.03 -20.63 -0.25
N TRP A 32 -1.22 -20.08 -0.50
CA TRP A 32 -1.37 -18.83 -1.27
C TRP A 32 -0.61 -17.65 -0.68
N THR A 33 -0.38 -17.65 0.63
CA THR A 33 0.40 -16.59 1.31
C THR A 33 1.85 -16.53 0.86
N PHE A 34 2.43 -17.63 0.36
CA PHE A 34 3.81 -17.64 -0.16
C PHE A 34 3.97 -16.79 -1.42
N PHE A 35 2.92 -16.64 -2.24
CA PHE A 35 2.97 -15.76 -3.43
C PHE A 35 3.18 -14.29 -3.09
N LEU A 36 2.82 -13.87 -1.87
CA LEU A 36 3.10 -12.53 -1.39
C LEU A 36 4.60 -12.27 -1.16
N LEU A 37 5.45 -13.31 -1.12
CA LEU A 37 6.91 -13.14 -1.08
C LEU A 37 7.43 -12.40 -2.32
N ILE A 38 6.75 -12.51 -3.46
CA ILE A 38 7.16 -11.83 -4.70
C ILE A 38 7.14 -10.30 -4.53
N PRO A 39 5.99 -9.67 -4.19
CA PRO A 39 5.94 -8.24 -3.95
C PRO A 39 6.70 -7.82 -2.68
N VAL A 40 6.71 -8.62 -1.60
CA VAL A 40 7.54 -8.34 -0.40
C VAL A 40 9.00 -8.19 -0.79
N SER A 41 9.52 -9.13 -1.57
CA SER A 41 10.92 -9.15 -1.97
C SER A 41 11.27 -7.95 -2.84
N TRP A 42 10.38 -7.57 -3.75
CA TRP A 42 10.55 -6.36 -4.55
C TRP A 42 10.68 -5.12 -3.66
N ILE A 43 9.78 -4.94 -2.70
CA ILE A 43 9.75 -3.78 -1.79
C ILE A 43 11.00 -3.76 -0.91
N LEU A 44 11.38 -4.91 -0.32
CA LEU A 44 12.50 -5.05 0.60
C LEU A 44 13.86 -4.83 -0.08
N LEU A 45 14.04 -5.33 -1.31
CA LEU A 45 15.32 -5.34 -2.00
C LEU A 45 15.55 -4.09 -2.86
N THR A 46 14.49 -3.52 -3.45
CA THR A 46 14.57 -2.29 -4.27
C THR A 46 14.59 -1.03 -3.40
N GLY A 47 14.01 -1.07 -2.19
CA GLY A 47 13.93 0.07 -1.28
C GLY A 47 15.05 0.19 -0.24
N GLN A 48 15.05 1.29 0.52
CA GLN A 48 15.77 1.41 1.79
C GLN A 48 14.93 0.78 2.91
N PRO A 49 15.32 -0.36 3.51
CA PRO A 49 14.44 -1.15 4.36
C PRO A 49 13.97 -0.41 5.63
N LEU A 50 14.83 0.44 6.20
CA LEU A 50 14.55 1.12 7.47
C LEU A 50 13.67 2.37 7.36
N LYS A 51 13.60 3.01 6.18
CA LYS A 51 12.76 4.22 5.98
C LYS A 51 11.34 3.90 5.48
N LYS A 52 11.05 2.62 5.24
CA LYS A 52 9.84 2.17 4.52
C LYS A 52 9.02 1.14 5.31
N PHE A 53 9.14 1.12 6.64
CA PHE A 53 8.26 0.30 7.50
C PHE A 53 6.77 0.55 7.18
N SER A 54 6.40 1.80 6.90
CA SER A 54 5.06 2.17 6.46
C SER A 54 4.64 1.53 5.12
N GLU A 55 5.59 1.32 4.19
CA GLU A 55 5.31 0.75 2.87
C GLU A 55 5.17 -0.78 2.88
N ILE A 56 5.84 -1.46 3.81
CA ILE A 56 5.74 -2.92 3.97
C ILE A 56 4.48 -3.28 4.77
N MET A 57 3.94 -2.36 5.56
CA MET A 57 2.82 -2.63 6.47
C MET A 57 1.57 -3.20 5.79
N PRO A 58 1.11 -2.70 4.64
CA PRO A 58 -0.04 -3.29 3.94
C PRO A 58 0.17 -4.76 3.58
N MET A 59 1.41 -5.13 3.24
CA MET A 59 1.76 -6.49 2.87
C MET A 59 1.77 -7.42 4.09
N ILE A 60 2.30 -6.95 5.21
CA ILE A 60 2.24 -7.68 6.49
C ILE A 60 0.78 -7.85 6.93
N SER A 61 -0.02 -6.78 6.86
CA SER A 61 -1.44 -6.84 7.19
C SER A 61 -2.20 -7.85 6.32
N LEU A 62 -1.88 -7.91 5.02
CA LEU A 62 -2.48 -8.89 4.11
C LEU A 62 -2.11 -10.34 4.46
N ILE A 63 -0.83 -10.60 4.78
CA ILE A 63 -0.38 -11.93 5.21
C ILE A 63 -1.14 -12.37 6.47
N LEU A 64 -1.20 -11.49 7.47
CA LEU A 64 -1.93 -11.74 8.72
C LEU A 64 -3.43 -11.96 8.47
N PHE A 65 -4.04 -11.16 7.61
CA PHE A 65 -5.46 -11.30 7.24
C PHE A 65 -5.74 -12.67 6.60
N LEU A 66 -4.91 -13.11 5.65
CA LEU A 66 -5.07 -14.41 5.01
C LEU A 66 -4.84 -15.58 5.98
N TRP A 67 -3.89 -15.44 6.91
CA TRP A 67 -3.68 -16.43 7.96
C TRP A 67 -4.87 -16.52 8.92
N LEU A 68 -5.44 -15.39 9.34
CA LEU A 68 -6.65 -15.37 10.17
C LEU A 68 -7.86 -15.92 9.42
N GLY A 69 -8.01 -15.60 8.13
CA GLY A 69 -9.11 -16.07 7.30
C GLY A 69 -9.04 -17.57 7.00
N PHE A 70 -7.91 -18.06 6.48
CA PHE A 70 -7.77 -19.49 6.15
C PHE A 70 -7.52 -20.38 7.37
N GLY A 71 -6.93 -19.85 8.44
CA GLY A 71 -6.58 -20.62 9.64
C GLY A 71 -7.67 -20.64 10.70
N LEU A 72 -8.37 -19.52 10.92
CA LEU A 72 -9.35 -19.35 12.00
C LEU A 72 -10.75 -18.99 11.47
N GLU A 73 -10.95 -18.93 10.15
CA GLU A 73 -12.22 -18.53 9.50
C GLU A 73 -12.70 -17.11 9.87
N LEU A 74 -11.81 -16.28 10.42
CA LEU A 74 -12.10 -14.93 10.92
C LEU A 74 -12.12 -13.89 9.80
N TRP A 75 -12.78 -14.17 8.67
CA TRP A 75 -12.87 -13.23 7.55
C TRP A 75 -13.61 -11.93 7.92
N HIS A 76 -14.63 -12.05 8.78
CA HIS A 76 -15.48 -10.93 9.19
C HIS A 76 -14.83 -9.97 10.19
N SER A 77 -13.90 -10.44 11.01
CA SER A 77 -13.20 -9.59 12.00
C SER A 77 -11.74 -9.37 11.64
N GLY A 78 -11.17 -10.21 10.78
CA GLY A 78 -9.76 -10.18 10.39
C GLY A 78 -9.39 -8.91 9.63
N TRP A 79 -10.34 -8.24 8.98
CA TRP A 79 -10.06 -7.00 8.26
C TRP A 79 -9.58 -5.88 9.20
N LEU A 80 -9.82 -6.00 10.53
CA LEU A 80 -9.26 -5.10 11.54
C LEU A 80 -7.74 -4.99 11.49
N VAL A 81 -7.06 -6.02 11.00
CA VAL A 81 -5.61 -6.04 10.82
C VAL A 81 -5.14 -4.95 9.82
N PHE A 82 -6.00 -4.47 8.92
CA PHE A 82 -5.65 -3.35 8.04
C PHE A 82 -5.57 -2.01 8.77
N LEU A 83 -6.17 -1.86 9.95
CA LEU A 83 -6.03 -0.66 10.79
C LEU A 83 -4.60 -0.48 11.32
N LEU A 84 -3.78 -1.53 11.33
CA LEU A 84 -2.36 -1.41 11.64
C LEU A 84 -1.61 -0.49 10.66
N VAL A 85 -2.03 -0.42 9.39
CA VAL A 85 -1.38 0.43 8.39
C VAL A 85 -1.42 1.92 8.77
N PRO A 86 -2.58 2.55 9.00
CA PRO A 86 -2.64 3.95 9.42
C PRO A 86 -1.99 4.16 10.79
N ILE A 87 -2.12 3.22 11.73
CA ILE A 87 -1.51 3.33 13.07
C ILE A 87 0.02 3.37 12.97
N VAL A 88 0.63 2.45 12.23
CA VAL A 88 2.09 2.41 12.04
C VAL A 88 2.57 3.66 11.33
N ASN A 89 1.85 4.14 10.31
CA ASN A 89 2.19 5.37 9.61
C ASN A 89 2.21 6.58 10.58
N LEU A 90 1.22 6.68 11.46
CA LEU A 90 1.17 7.70 12.51
C LEU A 90 2.36 7.63 13.48
N ILE A 91 2.78 6.43 13.87
CA ILE A 91 3.90 6.21 14.80
C ILE A 91 5.25 6.53 14.14
N VAL A 92 5.46 6.08 12.90
CA VAL A 92 6.72 6.25 12.17
C VAL A 92 6.95 7.72 11.84
N GLU A 93 5.91 8.41 11.39
CA GLU A 93 5.98 9.83 11.09
C GLU A 93 5.78 10.64 12.38
N LYS A 94 6.81 10.72 13.23
CA LYS A 94 6.89 11.47 14.51
C LYS A 94 6.41 12.94 14.50
N ARG A 95 5.98 13.47 13.35
CA ARG A 95 5.37 14.79 13.15
C ARG A 95 3.85 14.63 13.08
N ILE A 96 3.18 14.96 14.18
CA ILE A 96 1.72 15.03 14.25
C ILE A 96 1.28 16.38 13.68
N ASN A 97 0.63 16.35 12.52
CA ASN A 97 -0.08 17.50 11.95
C ASN A 97 -1.56 17.39 12.29
N ALA A 98 -2.28 18.52 12.34
CA ALA A 98 -3.71 18.55 12.64
C ALA A 98 -4.54 17.62 11.71
N ARG A 99 -4.15 17.52 10.42
CA ARG A 99 -4.71 16.57 9.44
C ARG A 99 -4.63 15.10 9.88
N LYS A 100 -3.53 14.70 10.51
CA LYS A 100 -3.31 13.34 11.00
C LYS A 100 -4.07 13.07 12.29
N MET A 101 -4.22 14.11 13.13
CA MET A 101 -5.04 14.01 14.35
C MET A 101 -6.48 13.66 14.01
N VAL A 102 -7.04 14.24 12.94
CA VAL A 102 -8.37 13.87 12.43
C VAL A 102 -8.45 12.38 12.13
N GLY A 103 -7.47 11.84 11.39
CA GLY A 103 -7.40 10.41 11.09
C GLY A 103 -7.27 9.54 12.34
N LEU A 104 -6.46 9.96 13.31
CA LEU A 104 -6.26 9.25 14.57
C LEU A 104 -7.55 9.23 15.41
N VAL A 105 -8.23 10.37 15.54
CA VAL A 105 -9.50 10.49 16.28
C VAL A 105 -10.58 9.62 15.65
N ILE A 106 -10.71 9.64 14.31
CA ILE A 106 -11.70 8.81 13.61
C ILE A 106 -11.38 7.32 13.77
N THR A 107 -10.11 6.93 13.68
CA THR A 107 -9.70 5.54 13.90
C THR A 107 -9.99 5.08 15.33
N ALA A 108 -9.73 5.93 16.33
CA ALA A 108 -10.04 5.64 17.72
C ALA A 108 -11.55 5.54 17.97
N ALA A 109 -12.35 6.45 17.39
CA ALA A 109 -13.81 6.41 17.47
C ALA A 109 -14.36 5.13 16.81
N TYR A 110 -13.82 4.76 15.64
CA TYR A 110 -14.18 3.52 14.96
C TYR A 110 -13.93 2.29 15.84
N ILE A 111 -12.75 2.18 16.47
CA ILE A 111 -12.43 1.08 17.38
C ILE A 111 -13.36 1.09 18.60
N ALA A 112 -13.64 2.25 19.19
CA ALA A 112 -14.55 2.37 20.33
C ALA A 112 -15.97 1.89 19.98
N ILE A 113 -16.52 2.31 18.84
CA ILE A 113 -17.85 1.87 18.39
C ILE A 113 -17.86 0.37 18.14
N GLY A 114 -16.83 -0.16 17.45
CA GLY A 114 -16.71 -1.59 17.20
C GLY A 114 -16.61 -2.42 18.47
N LEU A 115 -15.94 -1.93 19.52
CA LEU A 115 -15.86 -2.63 20.80
C LEU A 115 -17.16 -2.55 21.62
N ILE A 116 -17.87 -1.43 21.58
CA ILE A 116 -19.09 -1.21 22.38
C ILE A 116 -20.30 -1.90 21.76
N TRP A 117 -20.45 -1.82 20.43
CA TRP A 117 -21.62 -2.33 19.72
C TRP A 117 -21.36 -3.63 18.96
N ASN A 118 -20.10 -4.06 18.84
CA ASN A 118 -19.69 -5.23 18.03
C ASN A 118 -20.08 -5.12 16.53
N GLU A 119 -20.50 -3.92 16.10
CA GLU A 119 -20.92 -3.60 14.74
C GLU A 119 -19.74 -3.03 13.95
N TRP A 120 -18.91 -3.93 13.45
CA TRP A 120 -17.75 -3.61 12.63
C TRP A 120 -18.15 -3.30 11.17
N HIS A 121 -19.24 -3.92 10.69
CA HIS A 121 -19.84 -3.78 9.36
C HIS A 121 -21.24 -3.14 9.50
N PRO A 122 -21.34 -1.80 9.58
CA PRO A 122 -21.20 -0.86 8.45
C PRO A 122 -20.37 0.40 8.81
N THR A 123 -19.82 0.40 10.01
CA THR A 123 -19.19 1.55 10.67
C THR A 123 -17.96 2.06 9.93
N TRP A 124 -17.37 1.26 9.04
CA TRP A 124 -16.20 1.63 8.25
C TRP A 124 -16.44 2.88 7.39
N ILE A 125 -17.69 3.21 7.10
CA ILE A 125 -18.08 4.44 6.40
C ILE A 125 -17.57 5.71 7.10
N ILE A 126 -17.31 5.65 8.42
CA ILE A 126 -16.74 6.77 9.18
C ILE A 126 -15.33 7.15 8.69
N PHE A 127 -14.57 6.22 8.11
CA PHE A 127 -13.24 6.53 7.53
C PHE A 127 -13.33 7.52 6.37
N LEU A 128 -14.47 7.60 5.67
CA LEU A 128 -14.71 8.61 4.63
C LEU A 128 -14.79 10.03 5.20
N LEU A 129 -15.03 10.20 6.51
CA LEU A 129 -14.97 11.52 7.15
C LEU A 129 -13.54 12.07 7.18
N ILE A 130 -12.50 11.22 7.15
CA ILE A 130 -11.11 11.66 7.15
C ILE A 130 -10.82 12.59 5.97
N PRO A 131 -11.01 12.19 4.70
CA PRO A 131 -10.78 13.09 3.57
C PRO A 131 -11.74 14.28 3.57
N ILE A 132 -13.00 14.11 3.97
CA ILE A 132 -14.00 15.20 4.01
C ILE A 132 -13.54 16.32 4.95
N ILE A 133 -13.27 15.98 6.22
CA ILE A 133 -12.81 16.94 7.24
C ILE A 133 -11.46 17.54 6.83
N ASN A 134 -10.54 16.71 6.32
CA ASN A 134 -9.22 17.20 5.92
C ASN A 134 -9.26 18.18 4.75
N THR A 135 -10.17 17.99 3.80
CA THR A 135 -10.33 18.91 2.67
C THR A 135 -10.99 20.22 3.10
N ILE A 136 -12.00 20.17 3.97
CA ILE A 136 -12.73 21.36 4.43
C ILE A 136 -11.89 22.23 5.38
N PHE A 137 -11.28 21.62 6.40
CA PHE A 137 -10.56 22.37 7.45
C PHE A 137 -9.09 22.62 7.10
N PHE A 138 -8.48 21.81 6.23
CA PHE A 138 -7.09 21.94 5.82
C PHE A 138 -6.95 21.96 4.29
N PRO A 139 -7.56 22.93 3.59
CA PRO A 139 -7.47 23.02 2.14
C PRO A 139 -6.01 23.08 1.68
N GLN A 140 -5.61 22.17 0.77
CA GLN A 140 -4.27 22.15 0.23
C GLN A 140 -4.07 23.37 -0.69
N LYS A 141 -3.19 24.28 -0.29
CA LYS A 141 -2.82 25.47 -1.09
C LYS A 141 -2.08 25.11 -2.40
N ASN A 142 -1.59 23.88 -2.53
CA ASN A 142 -0.69 23.43 -3.60
C ASN A 142 -1.34 22.41 -4.56
N ALA A 143 -2.65 22.20 -4.47
CA ALA A 143 -3.36 21.22 -5.29
C ALA A 143 -3.79 21.74 -6.67
N PHE A 144 -3.59 23.04 -6.94
CA PHE A 144 -3.56 23.50 -8.31
C PHE A 144 -2.24 23.07 -8.93
N VAL A 145 -2.28 21.98 -9.69
CA VAL A 145 -1.29 21.76 -10.74
C VAL A 145 -1.43 22.97 -11.66
N GLU A 146 -0.60 23.99 -11.43
CA GLU A 146 -0.42 25.06 -12.39
C GLU A 146 0.19 24.38 -13.61
N PHE A 147 -0.67 23.93 -14.53
CA PHE A 147 -0.26 23.48 -15.85
C PHE A 147 0.40 24.69 -16.50
N ARG A 148 1.72 24.80 -16.31
CA ARG A 148 2.54 25.82 -16.94
C ARG A 148 2.56 25.50 -18.43
N THR A 149 1.58 26.04 -19.16
CA THR A 149 1.37 25.86 -20.61
C THR A 149 2.65 26.10 -21.41
N GLU A 150 3.55 26.95 -20.93
CA GLU A 150 4.85 27.21 -21.58
C GLU A 150 5.74 25.97 -21.71
N ASN A 151 5.70 25.04 -20.74
CA ASN A 151 6.58 23.87 -20.74
C ASN A 151 6.15 22.78 -21.73
N ILE A 152 4.88 22.81 -22.13
CA ILE A 152 4.31 21.87 -23.10
C ILE A 152 4.64 22.33 -24.53
N ARG A 153 4.46 23.63 -24.82
CA ARG A 153 4.73 24.19 -26.15
C ARG A 153 6.21 24.11 -26.54
N SER A 154 7.13 24.29 -25.60
CA SER A 154 8.58 24.16 -25.86
C SER A 154 9.00 22.71 -26.14
N ARG A 155 8.42 21.73 -25.44
CA ARG A 155 8.66 20.30 -25.70
C ARG A 155 8.20 19.86 -27.08
N PHE A 156 6.99 20.26 -27.48
CA PHE A 156 6.47 19.93 -28.81
C PHE A 156 7.32 20.56 -29.91
N ARG A 157 7.75 21.81 -29.75
CA ARG A 157 8.62 22.47 -30.72
C ARG A 157 9.96 21.76 -30.88
N ASN A 158 10.57 21.31 -29.79
CA ASN A 158 11.86 20.61 -29.87
C ASN A 158 11.72 19.23 -30.52
N ILE A 159 10.64 18.50 -30.26
CA ILE A 159 10.38 17.19 -30.89
C ILE A 159 10.23 17.32 -32.41
N ILE A 160 9.47 18.32 -32.86
CA ILE A 160 9.25 18.56 -34.30
C ILE A 160 10.56 18.98 -34.99
N ILE A 161 11.36 19.84 -34.37
CA ILE A 161 12.64 20.29 -34.93
C ILE A 161 13.66 19.15 -35.02
N ASP A 162 13.70 18.25 -34.03
CA ASP A 162 14.59 17.10 -34.07
C ASP A 162 14.15 16.06 -35.13
N GLU A 163 12.84 15.89 -35.35
CA GLU A 163 12.27 15.01 -36.40
C GLU A 163 12.60 15.53 -37.81
N GLU A 164 12.47 16.84 -38.06
CA GLU A 164 12.80 17.47 -39.35
C GLU A 164 14.31 17.37 -39.65
N LYS A 165 15.16 17.46 -38.63
CA LYS A 165 16.61 17.37 -38.77
C LYS A 165 17.13 15.95 -39.05
N ASP A 166 16.36 14.94 -38.67
CA ASP A 166 16.67 13.53 -38.96
C ASP A 166 16.14 13.10 -40.34
N GLU A 167 15.09 13.74 -40.87
CA GLU A 167 14.63 13.56 -42.26
C GLU A 167 15.60 14.16 -43.28
N ASP A 168 16.14 15.36 -43.04
CA ASP A 168 17.10 16.03 -43.93
C ASP A 168 18.48 15.33 -44.03
N ARG A 169 18.73 14.32 -43.19
CA ARG A 169 20.01 13.61 -43.07
C ARG A 169 20.03 12.24 -43.74
N ASN A 170 18.92 11.81 -44.34
CA ASN A 170 18.79 10.59 -45.16
C ASN A 170 18.62 10.92 -46.64
#